data_AF-K8XXC0-F1
#
_entry.id   AF-K8XXC0-F1
#
_cell.length_a   1.000
_cell.length_b   1.000
_cell.length_c   1.000
_cell.angle_alpha   90.00
_cell.angle_beta   90.00
_cell.angle_gamma   90.00
#
_symmetry.space_group_name_H-M   'P 1'
#
loop_
_entity.id
_entity.type
_entity.pdbx_description
1 polymer ?
#
loop_
_entity_poly.entity_id
_entity_poly.type
_entity_poly.pdbx_seq_one_letter_code
_entity_poly.pdbx_strand_id
1 'polypeptide(L)'
;MVDAAWAGVVGAVVGGAIGSLTSLFAPLINWRVESKRIGLEHQNELEKLDRQRELDERNYKRGLIVQWRLGIASLSGEHTEALGTEWYETLRPKLDKDVRRYFERDRQTIIPDSEVRGAKNMLAEVVDEIEEKWGLD
;
A
#
# COMPACT_ATOMS: atom_id res chain seq x y z
N MET A 1 -14.38 -33.00 54.91
CA MET A 1 -14.05 -33.32 53.51
C MET A 1 -13.55 -32.05 52.86
N VAL A 2 -12.25 -31.99 52.62
CA VAL A 2 -11.59 -30.95 51.82
C VAL A 2 -10.79 -31.73 50.78
N ASP A 3 -11.01 -31.37 49.52
CA ASP A 3 -10.58 -32.10 48.33
C ASP A 3 -9.05 -31.97 48.13
N ALA A 4 -8.36 -33.09 47.94
CA ALA A 4 -6.89 -33.17 47.89
C ALA A 4 -6.32 -33.08 46.47
N ALA A 5 -7.07 -32.52 45.52
CA ALA A 5 -6.74 -32.58 44.09
C ALA A 5 -5.90 -31.41 43.53
N TRP A 6 -5.49 -30.41 44.33
CA TRP A 6 -4.77 -29.22 43.80
C TRP A 6 -3.41 -28.89 44.45
N ALA A 7 -2.82 -29.81 45.22
CA ALA A 7 -1.51 -29.61 45.86
C ALA A 7 -0.31 -30.13 45.01
N GLY A 8 -0.31 -29.88 43.69
CA GLY A 8 0.67 -30.43 42.77
C GLY A 8 1.49 -29.39 42.03
N VAL A 9 2.79 -29.32 42.38
CA VAL A 9 3.89 -28.76 41.56
C VAL A 9 4.10 -27.24 41.60
N VAL A 10 4.36 -26.70 42.80
CA VAL A 10 5.32 -25.58 42.95
C VAL A 10 6.25 -25.94 44.09
N GLY A 11 7.34 -26.62 43.78
CA GLY A 11 8.34 -27.05 44.77
C GLY A 11 9.70 -27.20 44.10
N ALA A 12 10.59 -26.26 44.40
CA ALA A 12 11.93 -26.14 43.85
C ALA A 12 12.77 -27.41 44.05
N VAL A 13 13.37 -27.92 42.97
CA VAL A 13 14.46 -28.90 43.05
C VAL A 13 15.78 -28.12 43.09
N VAL A 14 16.29 -27.90 44.29
CA VAL A 14 17.67 -27.49 44.53
C VAL A 14 18.42 -28.68 45.14
N GLY A 15 19.47 -29.14 44.46
CA GLY A 15 20.54 -29.95 45.05
C GLY A 15 20.53 -31.44 44.67
N GLY A 16 21.41 -31.82 43.74
CA GLY A 16 22.00 -33.18 43.70
C GLY A 16 21.70 -34.04 42.46
N ALA A 17 22.22 -33.68 41.29
CA ALA A 17 22.56 -34.64 40.21
C ALA A 17 23.35 -33.94 39.09
N ILE A 18 24.69 -33.99 39.15
CA ILE A 18 25.57 -33.43 38.10
C ILE A 18 25.78 -34.41 36.91
N GLY A 19 25.11 -35.57 36.86
CA GLY A 19 25.48 -36.64 35.91
C GLY A 19 24.57 -36.95 34.72
N SER A 20 23.26 -36.65 34.75
CA SER A 20 22.32 -37.36 33.85
C SER A 20 21.10 -36.59 33.35
N LEU A 21 21.01 -35.27 33.55
CA LEU A 21 19.83 -34.47 33.15
C LEU A 21 19.98 -33.69 31.82
N THR A 22 21.11 -33.80 31.12
CA THR A 22 21.32 -33.06 29.85
C THR A 22 20.36 -33.48 28.74
N SER A 23 19.85 -34.72 28.73
CA SER A 23 18.95 -35.20 27.68
C SER A 23 17.52 -34.68 27.78
N LEU A 24 17.06 -34.27 28.97
CA LEU A 24 15.70 -33.74 29.17
C LEU A 24 15.60 -32.22 28.95
N PHE A 25 16.73 -31.50 29.01
CA PHE A 25 16.79 -30.07 28.67
C PHE A 25 17.16 -29.82 27.20
N ALA A 26 17.75 -30.80 26.51
CA ALA A 26 18.08 -30.66 25.08
C ALA A 26 16.86 -30.30 24.20
N PRO A 27 15.66 -30.88 24.38
CA PRO A 27 14.47 -30.48 23.63
C PRO A 27 14.02 -29.04 23.93
N LEU A 28 14.12 -28.59 25.19
CA LEU A 28 13.69 -27.26 25.62
C LEU A 28 14.63 -26.15 25.15
N ILE A 29 15.95 -26.39 25.20
CA ILE A 29 16.96 -25.45 24.69
C ILE A 29 16.82 -25.33 23.17
N ASN A 30 16.64 -26.47 22.49
CA ASN A 30 16.42 -26.50 21.04
C ASN A 30 15.13 -25.75 20.66
N TRP A 31 14.04 -25.96 21.40
CA TRP A 31 12.77 -25.27 21.17
C TRP A 31 12.86 -23.75 21.36
N ARG A 32 13.66 -23.26 22.33
CA ARG A 32 13.86 -21.83 22.55
C ARG A 32 14.67 -21.16 21.44
N VAL A 33 15.67 -21.86 20.91
CA VAL A 33 16.48 -21.39 19.78
C VAL A 33 15.65 -21.39 18.50
N GLU A 34 14.89 -22.46 18.26
CA GLU A 34 14.00 -22.59 17.10
C GLU A 34 12.87 -21.54 17.14
N SER A 35 12.29 -21.28 18.31
CA SER A 35 11.26 -20.24 18.46
C SER A 35 11.80 -18.84 18.15
N LYS A 36 13.05 -18.54 18.53
CA LYS A 36 13.69 -17.28 18.15
C LYS A 36 13.98 -17.21 16.65
N ARG A 37 14.36 -18.34 16.04
CA ARG A 37 14.59 -18.44 14.60
C ARG A 37 13.31 -18.20 13.81
N ILE A 38 12.22 -18.89 14.17
CA ILE A 38 10.89 -18.71 13.58
C ILE A 38 10.41 -17.26 13.74
N GLY A 39 10.63 -16.65 14.92
CA GLY A 39 10.28 -15.25 15.16
C GLY A 39 11.05 -14.28 14.26
N LEU A 40 12.35 -14.49 14.07
CA LEU A 40 13.19 -13.64 13.20
C LEU A 40 12.86 -13.84 11.71
N GLU A 41 12.58 -15.08 11.29
CA GLU A 41 12.15 -15.38 9.92
C GLU A 41 10.82 -14.69 9.61
N HIS A 42 9.85 -14.77 10.52
CA HIS A 42 8.57 -14.10 10.35
C HIS A 42 8.71 -12.56 10.30
N GLN A 43 9.55 -11.97 11.15
CA GLN A 43 9.82 -10.52 11.10
C GLN A 43 10.47 -10.11 9.77
N ASN A 44 11.45 -10.88 9.29
CA ASN A 44 12.09 -10.63 8.00
C ASN A 44 11.09 -10.77 6.83
N GLU A 45 10.16 -11.72 6.89
CA GLU A 45 9.11 -11.87 5.89
C GLU A 45 8.15 -10.69 5.88
N LEU A 46 7.71 -10.24 7.06
CA LEU A 46 6.87 -9.04 7.18
C LEU A 46 7.57 -7.81 6.62
N GLU A 47 8.84 -7.59 6.95
CA GLU A 47 9.61 -6.46 6.42
C GLU A 47 9.79 -6.53 4.89
N LYS A 48 9.91 -7.74 4.32
CA LYS A 48 9.93 -7.92 2.86
C LYS A 48 8.57 -7.59 2.24
N LEU A 49 7.49 -8.04 2.85
CA LEU A 49 6.13 -7.76 2.37
C LEU A 49 5.81 -6.26 2.43
N ASP A 50 6.21 -5.58 3.50
CA ASP A 50 6.01 -4.14 3.63
C ASP A 50 6.80 -3.36 2.58
N ARG A 51 8.09 -3.69 2.38
CA ARG A 51 8.88 -3.11 1.28
C ARG A 51 8.28 -3.38 -0.09
N GLN A 52 7.74 -4.57 -0.30
CA GLN A 52 7.12 -4.92 -1.57
C GLN A 52 5.84 -4.11 -1.80
N ARG A 53 5.00 -3.92 -0.77
CA ARG A 53 3.80 -3.08 -0.84
C ARG A 53 4.14 -1.64 -1.17
N GLU A 54 5.18 -1.08 -0.55
CA GLU A 54 5.62 0.29 -0.85
C GLU A 54 6.05 0.45 -2.31
N LEU A 55 6.79 -0.52 -2.84
CA LEU A 55 7.20 -0.54 -4.25
C LEU A 55 6.01 -0.66 -5.20
N ASP A 56 5.08 -1.57 -4.89
CA ASP A 56 3.87 -1.79 -5.70
C ASP A 56 2.99 -0.54 -5.72
N GLU A 57 2.82 0.13 -4.57
CA GLU A 57 2.08 1.39 -4.46
C GLU A 57 2.75 2.50 -5.28
N ARG A 58 4.07 2.63 -5.19
CA ARG A 58 4.82 3.64 -5.95
C ARG A 58 4.72 3.40 -7.45
N ASN A 59 4.84 2.15 -7.89
CA ASN A 59 4.72 1.75 -9.29
C ASN A 59 3.29 2.00 -9.81
N TYR A 60 2.28 1.68 -9.01
CA TYR A 60 0.89 1.96 -9.34
C TYR A 60 0.64 3.46 -9.55
N LYS A 61 1.09 4.31 -8.62
CA LYS A 61 0.96 5.76 -8.74
C LYS A 61 1.66 6.30 -10.00
N ARG A 62 2.89 5.85 -10.29
CA ARG A 62 3.60 6.21 -11.53
C ARG A 62 2.83 5.78 -12.77
N GLY A 63 2.24 4.58 -12.76
CA GLY A 63 1.39 4.10 -13.83
C GLY A 63 0.20 5.03 -14.11
N LEU A 64 -0.46 5.50 -13.05
CA LEU A 64 -1.56 6.47 -13.16
C LEU A 64 -1.08 7.80 -13.76
N ILE A 65 0.04 8.36 -13.30
CA ILE A 65 0.59 9.61 -13.85
C ILE A 65 0.85 9.47 -15.36
N VAL A 66 1.46 8.37 -15.78
CA VAL A 66 1.71 8.09 -17.21
C VAL A 66 0.39 7.98 -17.98
N GLN A 67 -0.59 7.24 -17.46
CA GLN A 67 -1.89 7.07 -18.09
C GLN A 67 -2.63 8.41 -18.24
N TRP A 68 -2.60 9.27 -17.22
CA TRP A 68 -3.20 10.60 -17.26
C TRP A 68 -2.49 11.50 -18.25
N ARG A 69 -1.14 11.54 -18.26
CA ARG A 69 -0.38 12.35 -19.23
C ARG A 69 -0.67 11.93 -20.67
N LEU A 70 -0.75 10.63 -20.95
CA LEU A 70 -1.14 10.12 -22.26
C LEU A 70 -2.58 10.49 -22.62
N GLY A 71 -3.50 10.35 -21.67
CA GLY A 71 -4.90 10.74 -21.82
C GLY A 71 -5.06 12.22 -22.14
N ILE A 72 -4.39 13.09 -21.38
CA ILE A 72 -4.37 14.54 -21.60
C ILE A 72 -3.76 14.88 -22.95
N ALA A 73 -2.66 14.22 -23.35
CA ALA A 73 -2.07 14.42 -24.66
C ALA A 73 -3.04 14.06 -25.80
N SER A 74 -3.83 13.00 -25.60
CA SER A 74 -4.83 12.52 -26.56
C SER A 74 -6.11 13.36 -26.64
N LEU A 75 -6.35 14.30 -25.71
CA LEU A 75 -7.51 15.20 -25.77
C LEU A 75 -7.57 15.95 -27.12
N SER A 76 -8.73 15.88 -27.77
CA SER A 76 -9.07 16.61 -28.99
C SER A 76 -10.30 17.49 -28.73
N GLY A 77 -10.78 18.24 -29.73
CA GLY A 77 -11.96 19.10 -29.61
C GLY A 77 -13.26 18.36 -29.20
N GLU A 78 -13.31 17.04 -29.36
CA GLU A 78 -14.45 16.20 -28.97
C GLU A 78 -14.33 15.72 -27.51
N HIS A 79 -14.71 16.60 -26.57
CA HIS A 79 -14.62 16.37 -25.13
C HIS A 79 -15.47 15.20 -24.60
N THR A 80 -16.57 14.88 -25.28
CA THR A 80 -17.52 13.86 -24.83
C THR A 80 -16.93 12.45 -24.77
N GLU A 81 -15.99 12.14 -25.66
CA GLU A 81 -15.33 10.83 -25.66
C GLU A 81 -14.33 10.72 -24.51
N ALA A 82 -13.61 11.81 -24.21
CA ALA A 82 -12.61 11.84 -23.16
C ALA A 82 -13.19 11.63 -21.75
N LEU A 83 -14.37 12.18 -21.46
CA LEU A 83 -14.99 12.08 -20.13
C LEU A 83 -15.40 10.65 -19.73
N GLY A 84 -15.54 9.73 -20.70
CA GLY A 84 -15.86 8.32 -20.45
C GLY A 84 -14.63 7.40 -20.41
N THR A 85 -13.43 7.95 -20.57
CA THR A 85 -12.20 7.16 -20.58
C THR A 85 -11.74 6.81 -19.17
N GLU A 86 -11.03 5.68 -19.06
CA GLU A 86 -10.47 5.20 -17.79
C GLU A 86 -9.52 6.22 -17.15
N TRP A 87 -8.71 6.92 -17.96
CA TRP A 87 -7.77 7.91 -17.44
C TRP A 87 -8.50 9.10 -16.81
N TYR A 88 -9.63 9.55 -17.38
CA TYR A 88 -10.40 10.66 -16.81
C TYR A 88 -11.13 10.21 -15.55
N GLU A 89 -11.79 9.04 -15.55
CA GLU A 89 -12.53 8.54 -14.38
C GLU A 89 -11.62 8.29 -13.17
N THR A 90 -10.36 7.91 -13.38
CA THR A 90 -9.37 7.75 -12.29
C THR A 90 -8.78 9.08 -11.82
N LEU A 91 -8.67 10.09 -12.69
CA LEU A 91 -8.23 11.43 -12.34
C LEU A 91 -9.35 12.26 -11.66
N ARG A 92 -10.60 12.07 -12.08
CA ARG A 92 -11.79 12.83 -11.69
C ARG A 92 -11.99 13.02 -10.18
N PRO A 93 -11.74 12.04 -9.29
CA PRO A 93 -11.86 12.22 -7.85
C PRO A 93 -10.79 13.14 -7.25
N LYS A 94 -9.72 13.41 -8.00
CA LYS A 94 -8.57 14.24 -7.58
C LYS A 94 -8.62 15.66 -8.13
N LEU A 95 -9.50 15.92 -9.09
CA LEU A 95 -9.71 17.25 -9.64
C LEU A 95 -10.41 18.15 -8.62
N ASP A 96 -9.98 19.41 -8.55
CA ASP A 96 -10.72 20.43 -7.83
C ASP A 96 -12.13 20.58 -8.40
N LYS A 97 -13.08 21.01 -7.56
CA LYS A 97 -14.49 21.14 -7.93
C LYS A 97 -14.68 22.09 -9.12
N ASP A 98 -13.89 23.14 -9.23
CA ASP A 98 -14.01 24.12 -10.32
C ASP A 98 -13.45 23.57 -11.63
N VAL A 99 -12.31 22.87 -11.59
CA VAL A 99 -11.75 22.16 -12.75
C VAL A 99 -12.73 21.09 -13.21
N ARG A 100 -13.21 20.25 -12.29
CA ARG A 100 -14.20 19.22 -12.60
C ARG A 100 -15.48 19.81 -13.20
N ARG A 101 -15.97 20.92 -12.66
CA ARG A 101 -17.13 21.62 -13.20
C ARG A 101 -16.84 22.12 -14.61
N TYR A 102 -15.68 22.72 -14.89
CA TYR A 102 -15.31 23.17 -16.22
C TYR A 102 -15.37 22.04 -17.26
N PHE A 103 -14.81 20.87 -16.94
CA PHE A 103 -14.81 19.70 -17.84
C PHE A 103 -16.17 19.00 -17.95
N GLU A 104 -16.98 18.99 -16.89
CA GLU A 104 -18.28 18.30 -16.87
C GLU A 104 -19.47 19.19 -17.21
N ARG A 105 -19.28 20.52 -17.32
CA ARG A 105 -20.38 21.49 -17.45
C ARG A 105 -21.28 21.19 -18.64
N ASP A 106 -20.66 20.81 -19.75
CA ASP A 106 -21.33 20.68 -21.02
C ASP A 106 -20.90 19.37 -21.70
N ARG A 107 -21.44 18.24 -21.23
CA ARG A 107 -21.33 16.91 -21.89
C ARG A 107 -21.94 16.86 -23.31
N GLN A 108 -22.25 18.01 -23.92
CA GLN A 108 -22.83 18.14 -25.25
C GLN A 108 -22.18 19.26 -26.08
N THR A 109 -21.19 19.98 -25.55
CA THR A 109 -20.57 21.11 -26.26
C THR A 109 -19.17 20.71 -26.72
N ILE A 110 -18.97 20.77 -28.04
CA ILE A 110 -17.65 20.68 -28.68
C ILE A 110 -16.85 21.87 -28.16
N ILE A 111 -15.71 21.60 -27.50
CA ILE A 111 -14.81 22.67 -27.10
C ILE A 111 -14.10 23.13 -28.38
N PRO A 112 -14.15 24.42 -28.74
CA PRO A 112 -13.43 24.90 -29.90
C PRO A 112 -11.93 24.60 -29.73
N ASP A 113 -11.24 24.19 -30.79
CA ASP A 113 -9.83 23.77 -30.72
C ASP A 113 -8.91 24.80 -30.03
N SER A 114 -9.27 26.09 -30.07
CA SER A 114 -8.59 27.17 -29.36
C SER A 114 -8.58 27.00 -27.83
N GLU A 115 -9.57 26.35 -27.25
CA GLU A 115 -9.72 26.13 -25.81
C GLU A 115 -9.16 24.77 -25.35
N VAL A 116 -8.95 23.82 -26.26
CA VAL A 116 -8.36 22.49 -25.98
C VAL A 116 -6.97 22.63 -25.36
N ARG A 117 -6.15 23.59 -25.85
CA ARG A 117 -4.83 23.85 -25.28
C ARG A 117 -4.92 24.33 -23.82
N GLY A 118 -5.88 25.19 -23.51
CA GLY A 118 -6.13 25.67 -22.15
C GLY A 118 -6.54 24.52 -21.23
N ALA A 119 -7.46 23.67 -21.70
CA ALA A 119 -7.90 22.47 -20.99
C ALA A 119 -6.74 21.49 -20.72
N LYS A 120 -5.88 21.22 -21.72
CA LYS A 120 -4.68 20.38 -21.55
C LYS A 120 -3.74 20.95 -20.49
N ASN A 121 -3.49 22.25 -20.51
CA ASN A 121 -2.61 22.90 -19.54
C ASN A 121 -3.17 22.81 -18.11
N MET A 122 -4.46 23.04 -17.91
CA MET A 122 -5.08 22.91 -16.58
C MET A 122 -4.98 21.50 -16.03
N LEU A 123 -5.25 20.47 -16.85
CA LEU A 123 -5.13 19.08 -16.40
C LEU A 123 -3.67 18.68 -16.16
N ALA A 124 -2.73 19.17 -16.99
CA ALA A 124 -1.31 18.93 -16.79
C ALA A 124 -0.84 19.51 -15.45
N GLU A 125 -1.23 20.74 -15.11
CA GLU A 125 -0.91 21.38 -13.84
C GLU A 125 -1.45 20.57 -12.65
N VAL A 126 -2.68 20.06 -12.73
CA VAL A 126 -3.24 19.20 -11.68
C VAL A 126 -2.47 17.87 -11.56
N VAL A 127 -2.06 17.28 -12.68
CA VAL A 127 -1.26 16.04 -12.66
C VAL A 127 0.13 16.30 -12.06
N ASP A 128 0.76 17.43 -12.38
CA ASP A 128 2.05 17.82 -11.82
C ASP A 128 1.94 18.07 -10.30
N GLU A 129 0.88 18.74 -9.83
CA GLU A 129 0.60 18.91 -8.40
C GLU A 129 0.39 17.56 -7.69
N ILE A 130 -0.29 16.60 -8.33
CA ILE A 130 -0.48 15.25 -7.78
C ILE A 130 0.85 14.49 -7.74
N GLU A 131 1.68 14.60 -8.78
CA GLU A 131 3.00 13.98 -8.85
C GLU A 131 3.91 14.47 -7.71
N GLU A 132 3.93 15.78 -7.46
CA GLU A 132 4.65 16.42 -6.36
C GLU A 132 4.11 15.94 -4.99
N LYS A 133 2.79 15.98 -4.78
CA LYS A 133 2.15 15.50 -3.53
C LYS A 133 2.43 14.02 -3.26
N TRP A 134 2.68 13.23 -4.28
CA TRP A 134 3.03 11.82 -4.16
C TRP A 134 4.52 11.55 -4.01
N GLY A 135 5.38 12.58 -4.08
CA GLY A 135 6.82 12.43 -3.98
C GLY A 135 7.39 11.59 -5.14
N LEU A 136 6.84 11.80 -6.34
CA LEU A 136 7.24 11.08 -7.54
C LEU A 136 8.13 11.89 -8.50
N ASP A 137 8.41 13.16 -8.17
CA ASP A 137 9.31 14.04 -8.93
C ASP A 137 10.78 13.57 -8.94
#